data_AF-T1AEF8-F1
#
_entry.id   AF-T1AEF8-F1
#
_cell.length_a   1.000
_cell.length_b   1.000
_cell.length_c   1.000
_cell.angle_alpha   90.00
_cell.angle_beta   90.00
_cell.angle_gamma   90.00
#
_symmetry.space_group_name_H-M   'P 1'
#
loop_
_entity.id
_entity.type
_entity.pdbx_description
1 polymer ?
#
loop_
_entity_poly.entity_id
_entity_poly.type
_entity_poly.pdbx_seq_one_letter_code
_entity_poly.pdbx_strand_id
1 'polypeptide(L)'
;PSSSAKEDVFRFLTEDESATVEATIWVGRSFSGVRREDLLLPFIPRFFTAVDSLGQSRGPEYSRDLAYWFFPSLPPHRMLVEAIEEQFQRPDLRPDLRRIYQDGLEEAQRAIRARELDQRTPAELPALGE
;
A
#
# COMPACT_ATOMS: atom_id res chain seq x y z
N PRO A 1 -14.91 -1.39 -10.70
CA PRO A 1 -15.15 -0.78 -9.37
C PRO A 1 -15.13 0.76 -9.43
N SER A 2 -16.11 1.40 -8.80
CA SER A 2 -16.22 2.87 -8.68
C SER A 2 -15.37 3.40 -7.52
N SER A 3 -15.19 4.73 -7.45
CA SER A 3 -14.60 5.39 -6.28
C SER A 3 -15.39 5.10 -5.01
N SER A 4 -16.73 5.07 -5.07
CA SER A 4 -17.58 4.75 -3.92
C SER A 4 -17.33 3.33 -3.39
N ALA A 5 -17.15 2.35 -4.27
CA ALA A 5 -16.86 0.98 -3.85
C ALA A 5 -15.48 0.86 -3.16
N LYS A 6 -14.49 1.68 -3.56
CA LYS A 6 -13.20 1.75 -2.85
C LYS A 6 -13.34 2.38 -1.48
N GLU A 7 -14.15 3.43 -1.37
CA GLU A 7 -14.45 4.08 -0.11
C GLU A 7 -15.14 3.13 0.88
N ASP A 8 -16.15 2.38 0.40
CA ASP A 8 -16.87 1.41 1.22
C ASP A 8 -15.95 0.31 1.76
N VAL A 9 -15.06 -0.22 0.91
CA VAL A 9 -14.07 -1.20 1.33
C VAL A 9 -13.08 -0.61 2.34
N PHE A 10 -12.55 0.58 2.07
CA PHE A 10 -11.59 1.21 2.97
C PHE A 10 -12.20 1.41 4.36
N ARG A 11 -13.40 2.00 4.41
CA ARG A 11 -14.18 2.19 5.64
C ARG A 11 -14.47 0.87 6.36
N PHE A 12 -14.86 -0.17 5.64
CA PHE A 12 -15.06 -1.49 6.25
C PHE A 12 -13.78 -2.01 6.93
N LEU A 13 -12.61 -1.81 6.31
CA LEU A 13 -11.35 -2.27 6.88
C LEU A 13 -10.86 -1.44 8.07
N THR A 14 -11.19 -0.13 8.09
CA THR A 14 -10.59 0.83 9.02
C THR A 14 -11.53 1.34 10.11
N GLU A 15 -12.84 1.31 9.90
CA GLU A 15 -13.84 1.89 10.78
C GLU A 15 -14.83 0.84 11.32
N ASP A 16 -15.02 -0.29 10.64
CA ASP A 16 -15.94 -1.34 11.09
C ASP A 16 -15.29 -2.25 12.14
N GLU A 17 -15.70 -2.09 13.41
CA GLU A 17 -15.22 -2.91 14.53
C GLU A 17 -15.61 -4.39 14.42
N SER A 18 -16.64 -4.71 13.63
CA SER A 18 -17.07 -6.09 13.38
C SER A 18 -16.19 -6.80 12.33
N ALA A 19 -15.35 -6.06 11.60
CA ALA A 19 -14.45 -6.64 10.61
C ALA A 19 -13.48 -7.61 11.29
N THR A 20 -13.53 -8.87 10.86
CA THR A 20 -12.61 -9.91 11.34
C THR A 20 -11.26 -9.79 10.63
N VAL A 21 -10.21 -10.38 11.23
CA VAL A 21 -8.90 -10.50 10.57
C VAL A 21 -9.03 -11.24 9.23
N GLU A 22 -9.84 -12.29 9.18
CA GLU A 22 -10.10 -13.04 7.94
C GLU A 22 -10.77 -12.16 6.86
N ALA A 23 -11.78 -11.37 7.23
CA ALA A 23 -12.40 -10.42 6.31
C ALA A 23 -11.38 -9.39 5.82
N THR A 24 -10.49 -8.92 6.69
CA THR A 24 -9.40 -7.99 6.34
C THR A 24 -8.48 -8.57 5.27
N ILE A 25 -8.12 -9.84 5.38
CA ILE A 25 -7.27 -10.54 4.42
C ILE A 25 -7.94 -10.59 3.04
N TRP A 26 -9.18 -11.08 2.98
CA TRP A 26 -9.89 -11.29 1.71
C TRP A 26 -10.24 -9.99 1.00
N VAL A 27 -10.71 -9.02 1.78
CA VAL A 27 -11.12 -7.72 1.26
C VAL A 27 -9.90 -6.89 0.87
N GLY A 28 -8.83 -6.89 1.68
CA GLY A 28 -7.58 -6.21 1.38
C GLY A 28 -6.93 -6.69 0.07
N ARG A 29 -6.88 -8.01 -0.16
CA ARG A 29 -6.41 -8.59 -1.42
C ARG A 29 -7.26 -8.20 -2.63
N SER A 30 -8.56 -8.01 -2.42
CA SER A 30 -9.50 -7.62 -3.47
C SER A 30 -9.41 -6.12 -3.82
N PHE A 31 -8.73 -5.32 -2.99
CA PHE A 31 -8.64 -3.88 -3.14
C PHE A 31 -7.80 -3.42 -4.34
N SER A 32 -6.82 -4.20 -4.80
CA SER A 32 -6.02 -3.88 -6.01
C SER A 32 -6.63 -4.42 -7.31
N GLY A 33 -7.75 -5.16 -7.24
CA GLY A 33 -8.22 -6.05 -8.31
C GLY A 33 -8.58 -5.44 -9.67
N VAL A 34 -8.46 -4.12 -9.89
CA VAL A 34 -8.69 -3.51 -11.20
C VAL A 34 -7.74 -2.32 -11.39
N ARG A 35 -7.07 -2.28 -12.56
CA ARG A 35 -6.06 -1.30 -13.07
C ARG A 35 -6.49 0.18 -13.06
N ARG A 36 -7.00 0.66 -11.93
CA ARG A 36 -7.45 2.03 -11.69
C ARG A 36 -6.72 2.58 -10.47
N GLU A 37 -5.40 2.66 -10.63
CA GLU A 37 -4.48 3.16 -9.60
C GLU A 37 -4.79 4.60 -9.22
N ASP A 38 -5.31 5.38 -10.16
CA ASP A 38 -5.82 6.74 -9.96
C ASP A 38 -6.84 6.81 -8.82
N LEU A 39 -7.70 5.79 -8.69
CA LEU A 39 -8.70 5.73 -7.63
C LEU A 39 -8.09 5.35 -6.28
N LEU A 40 -6.88 4.80 -6.27
CA LEU A 40 -6.22 4.31 -5.05
C LEU A 40 -5.29 5.36 -4.42
N LEU A 41 -4.84 6.36 -5.18
CA LEU A 41 -3.94 7.42 -4.70
C LEU A 41 -4.43 8.12 -3.43
N PRO A 42 -5.73 8.47 -3.28
CA PRO A 42 -6.21 9.14 -2.06
C PRO A 42 -6.09 8.29 -0.80
N PHE A 43 -6.00 6.96 -0.95
CA PHE A 43 -5.93 6.04 0.18
C PHE A 43 -4.51 5.86 0.71
N ILE A 44 -3.47 6.28 -0.01
CA ILE A 44 -2.07 6.21 0.45
C ILE A 44 -1.86 6.93 1.79
N PRO A 45 -2.12 8.25 1.92
CA PRO A 45 -1.93 8.93 3.20
C PRO A 45 -2.92 8.47 4.28
N ARG A 46 -4.13 8.09 3.87
CA ARG A 46 -5.17 7.60 4.79
C ARG A 46 -4.82 6.25 5.39
N PHE A 47 -4.12 5.39 4.65
CA PHE A 47 -3.71 4.06 5.10
C PHE A 47 -2.79 4.13 6.32
N PHE A 48 -1.74 4.96 6.29
CA PHE A 48 -0.82 5.07 7.43
C PHE A 48 -1.53 5.61 8.68
N THR A 49 -2.39 6.63 8.49
CA THR A 49 -3.24 7.15 9.57
C THR A 49 -4.14 6.06 10.15
N ALA A 50 -4.73 5.22 9.30
CA ALA A 50 -5.60 4.13 9.74
C ALA A 50 -4.82 3.04 10.49
N VAL A 51 -3.62 2.67 10.03
CA VAL A 51 -2.76 1.69 10.72
C VAL A 51 -2.42 2.17 12.13
N ASP A 52 -2.07 3.45 12.31
CA ASP A 52 -1.82 4.02 13.64
C ASP A 52 -3.07 3.99 14.52
N SER A 53 -4.19 4.50 14.00
CA SER A 53 -5.46 4.57 14.73
C SER A 53 -5.92 3.19 15.18
N LEU A 54 -5.83 2.19 14.30
CA LEU A 54 -6.19 0.80 14.62
C LEU A 54 -5.20 0.15 15.57
N GLY A 55 -3.93 0.55 15.54
CA GLY A 55 -2.94 0.11 16.53
C GLY A 55 -3.34 0.52 17.93
N GLN A 56 -3.95 1.70 18.08
CA GLN A 56 -4.45 2.22 19.35
C GLN A 56 -5.80 1.63 19.75
N SER A 57 -6.74 1.48 18.81
CA SER A 57 -8.12 1.05 19.13
C SER A 57 -8.33 -0.47 19.15
N ARG A 58 -7.67 -1.22 18.24
CA ARG A 58 -7.85 -2.67 18.06
C ARG A 58 -6.59 -3.48 18.38
N GLY A 59 -5.51 -2.80 18.73
CA GLY A 59 -4.26 -3.42 19.15
C GLY A 59 -3.22 -3.60 18.04
N PRO A 60 -1.98 -3.94 18.43
CA PRO A 60 -0.86 -3.99 17.52
C PRO A 60 -0.97 -5.11 16.47
N GLU A 61 -1.61 -6.23 16.81
CA GLU A 61 -1.78 -7.37 15.89
C GLU A 61 -2.70 -7.01 14.72
N TYR A 62 -3.84 -6.37 14.99
CA TYR A 62 -4.80 -6.00 13.94
C TYR A 62 -4.20 -4.98 12.96
N SER A 63 -3.54 -3.95 13.48
CA SER A 63 -2.85 -2.93 12.65
C SER A 63 -1.72 -3.53 11.81
N ARG A 64 -0.98 -4.51 12.36
CA ARG A 64 0.04 -5.26 11.60
C ARG A 64 -0.59 -6.06 10.47
N ASP A 65 -1.70 -6.76 10.71
CA ASP A 65 -2.35 -7.58 9.69
C ASP A 65 -2.98 -6.71 8.59
N LEU A 66 -3.60 -5.58 8.95
CA LEU A 66 -4.03 -4.60 7.97
C LEU A 66 -2.83 -4.13 7.13
N ALA A 67 -1.71 -3.77 7.78
CA ALA A 67 -0.53 -3.33 7.06
C ALA A 67 0.01 -4.42 6.12
N TYR A 68 0.09 -5.66 6.57
CA TYR A 68 0.63 -6.76 5.77
C TYR A 68 -0.27 -7.11 4.56
N TRP A 69 -1.59 -7.11 4.74
CA TRP A 69 -2.53 -7.58 3.70
C TRP A 69 -3.06 -6.48 2.78
N PHE A 70 -3.20 -5.25 3.29
CA PHE A 70 -3.73 -4.13 2.52
C PHE A 70 -2.64 -3.32 1.83
N PHE A 71 -1.46 -3.16 2.43
CA PHE A 71 -0.38 -2.37 1.83
C PHE A 71 0.02 -2.80 0.41
N PRO A 72 0.12 -4.11 0.09
CA PRO A 72 0.41 -4.55 -1.28
C PRO A 72 -0.65 -4.14 -2.31
N SER A 73 -1.82 -3.67 -1.86
CA SER A 73 -2.88 -3.20 -2.75
C SER A 73 -2.74 -1.73 -3.16
N LEU A 74 -1.87 -0.96 -2.49
CA LEU A 74 -1.60 0.43 -2.84
C LEU A 74 -0.77 0.52 -4.13
N PRO A 75 -1.03 1.51 -4.99
CA PRO A 75 -0.34 1.61 -6.28
C PRO A 75 1.13 2.05 -6.06
N PRO A 76 2.08 1.51 -6.84
CA PRO A 76 3.47 1.93 -6.79
C PRO A 76 3.59 3.32 -7.42
N HIS A 77 3.46 4.33 -6.56
CA HIS A 77 3.44 5.75 -6.91
C HIS A 77 4.40 6.52 -6.01
N ARG A 78 4.92 7.65 -6.48
CA ARG A 78 5.85 8.48 -5.72
C ARG A 78 5.31 8.90 -4.35
N MET A 79 4.01 9.20 -4.26
CA MET A 79 3.35 9.49 -2.97
C MET A 79 3.45 8.34 -1.96
N LEU A 80 3.47 7.07 -2.42
CA LEU A 80 3.63 5.92 -1.54
C LEU A 80 5.04 5.88 -0.97
N VAL A 81 6.04 6.12 -1.81
CA VAL A 81 7.45 6.20 -1.41
C VAL A 81 7.65 7.29 -0.35
N GLU A 82 7.18 8.51 -0.63
CA GLU A 82 7.29 9.65 0.29
C GLU A 82 6.59 9.36 1.63
N ALA A 83 5.37 8.81 1.59
CA ALA A 83 4.63 8.47 2.80
C ALA A 83 5.33 7.40 3.66
N ILE A 84 6.01 6.42 3.05
CA ILE A 84 6.81 5.42 3.78
C ILE A 84 8.06 6.05 4.39
N GLU A 85 8.77 6.89 3.64
CA GLU A 85 9.98 7.58 4.11
C GLU A 85 9.67 8.48 5.32
N GLU A 86 8.51 9.14 5.33
CA GLU A 86 7.98 9.86 6.48
C GLU A 86 7.77 8.95 7.70
N GLN A 87 7.25 7.73 7.52
CA GLN A 87 7.12 6.77 8.62
C GLN A 87 8.47 6.42 9.24
N PHE A 88 9.55 6.33 8.45
CA PHE A 88 10.87 6.02 9.01
C PHE A 88 11.47 7.14 9.85
N GLN A 89 11.01 8.37 9.72
CA GLN A 89 11.41 9.49 10.59
C GLN A 89 10.77 9.41 11.98
N ARG A 90 9.75 8.58 12.16
CA ARG A 90 9.06 8.41 13.44
C ARG A 90 9.87 7.56 14.42
N PRO A 91 10.19 8.07 15.62
CA PRO A 91 10.95 7.33 16.62
C PRO A 91 10.12 6.20 17.26
N ASP A 92 8.80 6.31 17.22
CA ASP A 92 7.83 5.36 17.78
C ASP A 92 7.38 4.29 16.77
N LEU A 93 7.91 4.28 15.54
CA LEU A 93 7.55 3.27 14.55
C LEU A 93 7.95 1.88 15.03
N ARG A 94 6.93 1.04 15.24
CA ARG A 94 7.09 -0.33 15.71
C ARG A 94 7.97 -1.18 14.76
N PRO A 95 8.83 -2.07 15.30
CA PRO A 95 9.75 -2.86 14.49
C PRO A 95 9.08 -3.76 13.44
N ASP A 96 7.90 -4.31 13.73
CA ASP A 96 7.16 -5.16 12.82
C ASP A 96 6.58 -4.38 11.62
N LEU A 97 6.02 -3.20 11.87
CA LEU A 97 5.59 -2.28 10.82
C LEU A 97 6.77 -1.76 10.00
N ARG A 98 7.90 -1.44 10.65
CA ARG A 98 9.13 -1.00 9.96
C ARG A 98 9.58 -2.00 8.90
N ARG A 99 9.58 -3.30 9.24
CA ARG A 99 9.92 -4.36 8.28
C ARG A 99 8.95 -4.38 7.10
N ILE A 100 7.64 -4.35 7.36
CA ILE A 100 6.60 -4.36 6.31
C ILE A 100 6.77 -3.16 5.38
N TYR A 101 6.99 -1.97 5.94
CA TYR A 101 7.15 -0.75 5.17
C TYR A 101 8.47 -0.74 4.37
N GLN A 102 9.54 -1.32 4.91
CA GLN A 102 10.79 -1.46 4.17
C GLN A 102 10.62 -2.37 2.95
N ASP A 103 10.00 -3.53 3.13
CA ASP A 103 9.74 -4.48 2.04
C ASP A 103 8.89 -3.82 0.93
N GLY A 104 7.84 -3.06 1.29
CA GLY A 104 7.03 -2.38 0.29
C GLY A 104 7.64 -1.10 -0.29
N LEU A 105 8.55 -0.42 0.41
CA LEU A 105 9.34 0.68 -0.18
C LEU A 105 10.19 0.16 -1.33
N GLU A 106 10.91 -0.94 -1.09
CA GLU A 106 11.76 -1.57 -2.10
C GLU A 106 10.93 -2.04 -3.31
N GLU A 107 9.78 -2.65 -3.06
CA GLU A 107 8.86 -3.09 -4.12
C GLU A 107 8.27 -1.90 -4.90
N ALA A 108 7.80 -0.85 -4.24
CA ALA A 108 7.25 0.33 -4.89
C ALA A 108 8.29 1.02 -5.77
N GLN A 109 9.51 1.22 -5.25
CA GLN A 109 10.61 1.80 -6.03
C GLN A 109 11.01 0.92 -7.22
N ARG A 110 11.03 -0.41 -7.05
CA ARG A 110 11.30 -1.36 -8.14
C ARG A 110 10.25 -1.27 -9.23
N ALA A 111 8.97 -1.24 -8.86
CA ALA A 111 7.85 -1.14 -9.79
C ALA A 111 7.84 0.21 -10.54
N ILE A 112 8.16 1.32 -9.86
CA ILE A 112 8.30 2.64 -10.49
C ILE A 112 9.41 2.61 -11.55
N ARG A 113 10.61 2.13 -11.20
CA ARG A 113 11.73 2.03 -12.15
C ARG A 113 11.40 1.15 -13.35
N ALA A 114 10.71 0.03 -13.13
CA ALA A 114 10.28 -0.86 -14.22
C ALA A 114 9.33 -0.13 -15.18
N ARG A 115 8.37 0.66 -14.67
CA ARG A 115 7.45 1.44 -15.50
C ARG A 115 8.16 2.53 -16.30
N GLU A 116 9.13 3.21 -15.69
CA GLU A 116 9.95 4.21 -16.38
C GLU A 116 10.72 3.57 -17.53
N LEU A 117 11.26 2.36 -17.34
CA LEU A 117 11.92 1.60 -18.40
C LEU A 117 10.94 1.19 -19.51
N ASP A 118 9.77 0.67 -19.17
CA ASP A 118 8.76 0.25 -20.16
C ASP A 118 8.24 1.45 -20.99
N GLN A 119 8.19 2.64 -20.41
CA GLN A 119 7.80 3.87 -21.11
C GLN A 119 8.89 4.39 -22.05
N ARG A 120 10.15 4.03 -21.83
CA ARG A 120 11.25 4.27 -22.77
C ARG A 120 11.14 3.22 -23.86
N THR A 121 10.65 3.63 -25.03
CA THR A 121 10.36 2.75 -26.17
C THR A 121 11.57 1.85 -26.51
N PRO A 122 11.40 0.61 -27.00
CA PRO A 122 12.49 -0.31 -27.35
C PRO A 122 13.54 0.21 -28.36
N ALA A 123 13.31 1.38 -28.97
CA ALA A 123 14.21 2.01 -29.95
C ALA A 123 15.51 2.59 -29.34
N GLU A 124 15.64 2.64 -28.00
CA GLU A 124 16.84 3.14 -27.30
C GLU A 124 17.63 2.06 -26.54
N LEU A 125 17.30 0.77 -26.71
CA LEU A 125 18.14 -0.30 -26.18
C LEU A 125 19.36 -0.48 -27.10
N PRO A 126 20.60 -0.33 -26.61
CA PRO A 126 21.76 -0.69 -27.40
C PRO A 126 21.60 -2.15 -27.79
N ALA A 127 21.72 -2.44 -29.09
CA ALA A 127 21.73 -3.80 -29.60
C ALA A 127 22.69 -4.61 -28.75
N LEU A 128 22.16 -5.61 -28.03
CA LEU A 128 23.01 -6.58 -27.35
C LEU A 128 23.81 -7.26 -28.47
N GLY A 129 25.11 -6.92 -28.51
CA GLY A 129 26.01 -7.34 -29.56
C GLY A 129 26.00 -8.85 -29.75
N GLU A 130 26.05 -9.25 -31.02
CA GLU A 130 26.25 -10.63 -31.47
C GLU A 130 27.59 -11.22 -31.00
#